data_AF-A0A7W0PHR5-F1
#
_entry.id   AF-A0A7W0PHR5-F1
#
_cell.length_a   1.000
_cell.length_b   1.000
_cell.length_c   1.000
_cell.angle_alpha   90.00
_cell.angle_beta   90.00
_cell.angle_gamma   90.00
#
_symmetry.space_group_name_H-M   'P 1'
#
loop_
_entity.id
_entity.type
_entity.pdbx_description
1 polymer ?
#
loop_
_entity_poly.entity_id
_entity_poly.type
_entity_poly.pdbx_seq_one_letter_code
_entity_poly.pdbx_strand_id
1 'polypeptide(L)'
;MWRCESCGRRSLPRRELCPYCGGRTFAAEPADRGIATQVTSHRGVGVACVRVGDDVTLLARADPAVVPGSQVTLRDDDGALVAELP
;
A
#
# COMPACT_ATOMS: atom_id res chain seq x y z
N MET A 1 7.07 3.22 -0.12
CA MET A 1 6.48 4.11 -1.15
C MET A 1 7.57 4.87 -1.88
N TRP A 2 7.33 5.29 -3.13
CA TRP A 2 8.29 6.09 -3.90
C TRP A 2 7.68 7.43 -4.29
N ARG A 3 8.28 8.52 -3.81
CA ARG A 3 7.91 9.89 -4.17
C ARG A 3 8.83 10.39 -5.26
N CYS A 4 8.28 10.81 -6.39
CA CYS A 4 9.07 11.44 -7.45
C CYS A 4 9.63 12.78 -6.98
N GLU A 5 10.93 12.99 -7.11
CA GLU A 5 11.57 14.25 -6.68
C GLU A 5 11.25 15.42 -7.61
N SER A 6 10.86 15.15 -8.86
CA SER A 6 10.53 16.19 -9.84
C SER A 6 9.12 16.76 -9.68
N CYS A 7 8.11 15.91 -9.42
CA CYS A 7 6.71 16.35 -9.36
C CYS A 7 6.02 16.09 -8.01
N GLY A 8 6.71 15.46 -7.06
CA GLY A 8 6.18 15.19 -5.72
C GLY A 8 5.11 14.10 -5.64
N ARG A 9 4.64 13.55 -6.77
CA ARG A 9 3.64 12.46 -6.76
C ARG A 9 4.24 11.15 -6.29
N ARG A 10 3.40 10.36 -5.62
CA ARG A 10 3.74 9.04 -5.05
C ARG A 10 3.28 7.92 -5.97
N SER A 11 4.04 6.83 -5.96
CA SER A 11 3.67 5.63 -6.70
C SER A 11 4.23 4.38 -6.02
N LEU A 12 3.57 3.25 -6.31
CA LEU A 12 4.05 1.92 -6.00
C LEU A 12 3.55 0.95 -7.10
N PRO A 13 4.33 -0.06 -7.54
CA PRO A 13 5.72 -0.38 -7.17
C PRO A 13 6.76 0.65 -7.65
N ARG A 14 8.04 0.46 -7.32
CA ARG A 14 9.14 1.26 -7.88
C ARG A 14 9.14 1.12 -9.40
N ARG A 15 9.30 2.22 -10.11
CA ARG A 15 9.39 2.26 -11.58
C ARG A 15 10.68 2.95 -12.00
N GLU A 16 11.10 2.70 -13.23
CA GLU A 16 12.22 3.42 -13.84
C GLU A 16 11.85 4.89 -14.13
N LEU A 17 10.61 5.15 -14.54
CA LEU A 17 10.07 6.48 -14.84
C LEU A 17 8.83 6.77 -14.00
N CYS A 18 8.69 8.02 -13.56
CA CYS A 18 7.49 8.52 -12.90
C CYS A 18 6.31 8.45 -13.86
N PRO A 19 5.22 7.75 -13.52
CA PRO A 19 4.09 7.55 -14.44
C PRO A 19 3.31 8.85 -14.71
N TYR A 20 3.60 9.92 -13.97
CA TYR A 20 2.90 11.21 -14.10
C TYR A 20 3.71 12.27 -14.85
N CYS A 21 5.05 12.27 -14.74
CA CYS A 21 5.89 13.34 -15.32
C CYS A 21 7.16 12.85 -16.02
N GLY A 22 7.43 11.53 -16.05
CA GLY A 22 8.63 10.96 -16.66
C GLY A 22 9.94 11.15 -15.89
N GLY A 23 9.91 11.76 -14.69
CA GLY A 23 11.09 11.91 -13.84
C GLY A 23 11.71 10.57 -13.43
N ARG A 24 13.03 10.54 -13.25
CA ARG A 24 13.81 9.31 -12.98
C ARG A 24 14.22 9.16 -11.51
N THR A 25 14.23 10.25 -10.76
CA THR A 25 14.69 10.26 -9.37
C THR A 25 13.53 10.17 -8.40
N PHE A 26 13.67 9.30 -7.40
CA PHE A 26 12.66 9.04 -6.40
C PHE A 26 13.29 8.96 -5.01
N ALA A 27 12.61 9.56 -4.04
CA ALA A 27 12.86 9.34 -2.63
C ALA A 27 12.00 8.17 -2.12
N ALA A 28 12.58 7.31 -1.29
CA ALA A 28 11.82 6.29 -0.56
C ALA A 28 11.08 6.94 0.62
N GLU A 29 9.80 6.59 0.79
CA GLU A 29 8.98 7.00 1.93
C GLU A 29 8.38 5.77 2.62
N PRO A 30 8.24 5.76 3.96
CA PRO A 30 7.51 4.72 4.67
C PRO A 30 6.08 4.55 4.15
N ALA A 31 5.59 3.32 4.19
CA ALA A 31 4.25 2.93 3.76
C ALA A 31 3.70 1.83 4.68
N ASP A 32 4.07 1.89 5.96
CA ASP A 32 3.83 0.91 7.00
C ASP A 32 2.45 1.04 7.65
N ARG A 33 1.67 2.07 7.30
CA ARG A 33 0.32 2.28 7.83
C ARG A 33 -0.65 2.74 6.76
N GLY A 34 -1.92 2.37 6.91
CA GLY A 34 -2.97 2.76 5.99
C GLY A 34 -4.37 2.51 6.51
N ILE A 35 -5.35 2.66 5.62
CA ILE A 35 -6.77 2.37 5.88
C ILE A 35 -7.23 1.29 4.91
N ALA A 36 -7.76 0.19 5.41
CA ALA A 36 -8.41 -0.82 4.59
C ALA A 36 -9.70 -0.21 3.98
N THR A 37 -9.77 -0.06 2.67
CA THR A 37 -10.93 0.56 1.98
C THR A 37 -11.91 -0.49 1.47
N GLN A 38 -11.40 -1.66 1.10
CA GLN A 38 -12.19 -2.80 0.65
C GLN A 38 -11.55 -4.06 1.20
N VAL A 39 -12.37 -5.02 1.63
CA VAL A 39 -11.91 -6.31 2.13
C VAL A 39 -12.77 -7.41 1.53
N THR A 40 -12.14 -8.48 1.09
CA THR A 40 -12.80 -9.70 0.61
C THR A 40 -12.10 -10.92 1.18
N SER A 41 -12.77 -12.07 1.16
CA SER A 41 -12.16 -13.33 1.57
C SER A 41 -12.64 -14.49 0.72
N HIS A 42 -11.77 -15.49 0.56
CA HIS A 42 -12.12 -16.77 -0.05
C HIS A 42 -11.34 -17.90 0.63
N ARG A 43 -12.03 -18.96 1.05
CA ARG A 43 -11.44 -20.15 1.69
C ARG A 43 -10.50 -19.81 2.86
N GLY A 44 -10.90 -18.86 3.71
CA GLY A 44 -10.14 -18.45 4.90
C GLY A 44 -8.98 -17.49 4.62
N VAL A 45 -8.77 -17.08 3.38
CA VAL A 45 -7.74 -16.07 3.02
C VAL A 45 -8.42 -14.73 2.79
N GLY A 46 -8.08 -13.73 3.60
CA GLY A 46 -8.51 -12.34 3.46
C GLY A 46 -7.57 -11.54 2.56
N VAL A 47 -8.11 -10.62 1.78
CA VAL A 47 -7.37 -9.63 0.99
C VAL A 47 -8.01 -8.27 1.17
N ALA A 48 -7.20 -7.24 1.38
CA ALA A 48 -7.63 -5.86 1.51
C ALA A 48 -6.98 -4.96 0.45
N CYS A 49 -7.76 -4.00 -0.05
CA CYS A 49 -7.24 -2.77 -0.61
C CYS A 49 -6.90 -1.83 0.55
N VAL A 50 -5.64 -1.40 0.67
CA VAL A 50 -5.17 -0.51 1.73
C VAL A 50 -4.73 0.81 1.12
N ARG A 51 -5.42 1.89 1.46
CA ARG A 51 -5.01 3.24 1.09
C ARG A 51 -3.89 3.71 2.01
N VAL A 52 -2.75 4.07 1.43
CA VAL A 52 -1.57 4.59 2.11
C VAL A 52 -1.28 5.99 1.60
N GLY A 53 -1.32 6.98 2.50
CA GLY A 53 -1.34 8.39 2.11
C GLY A 53 -2.61 8.73 1.30
N ASP A 54 -2.52 9.75 0.45
CA ASP A 54 -3.69 10.28 -0.25
C ASP A 54 -4.02 9.51 -1.55
N ASP A 55 -2.99 9.05 -2.27
CA ASP A 55 -3.13 8.63 -3.68
C ASP A 55 -2.68 7.20 -3.98
N VAL A 56 -2.19 6.45 -2.99
CA VAL A 56 -1.65 5.10 -3.21
C VAL A 56 -2.56 4.06 -2.57
N THR A 57 -2.97 3.08 -3.36
CA THR A 57 -3.66 1.88 -2.88
C THR A 57 -2.77 0.67 -3.07
N LEU A 58 -2.63 -0.13 -2.01
CA LEU A 58 -1.89 -1.39 -1.99
C LEU A 58 -2.86 -2.55 -1.86
N LEU A 59 -2.45 -3.71 -2.39
CA LEU A 59 -3.10 -4.98 -2.09
C LEU A 59 -2.29 -5.69 -1.02
N ALA A 60 -2.97 -6.12 0.04
CA ALA A 60 -2.36 -6.86 1.14
C ALA A 60 -3.26 -8.03 1.56
N ARG A 61 -2.65 -9.11 2.04
CA ARG A 61 -3.39 -10.13 2.78
C ARG A 61 -3.96 -9.48 4.02
N ALA A 62 -5.20 -9.77 4.36
CA ALA A 62 -5.88 -9.18 5.50
C ALA A 62 -6.01 -10.20 6.62
N ASP A 63 -5.61 -9.80 7.82
CA ASP A 63 -5.96 -10.54 9.02
C ASP A 63 -7.49 -10.62 9.19
N PRO A 64 -8.03 -11.69 9.81
CA PRO A 64 -9.48 -11.90 9.90
C PRO A 64 -10.25 -10.76 10.59
N ALA A 65 -9.59 -9.99 11.46
CA ALA A 65 -10.20 -8.87 12.18
C ALA A 65 -10.23 -7.56 11.37
N VAL A 66 -9.56 -7.51 10.21
CA VAL A 66 -9.52 -6.33 9.36
C VAL A 66 -10.81 -6.23 8.55
N VAL A 67 -11.46 -5.07 8.64
CA VAL A 67 -12.71 -4.75 7.93
C VAL A 67 -12.56 -3.43 7.17
N PRO A 68 -13.44 -3.09 6.22
CA PRO A 68 -13.43 -1.78 5.61
C PRO A 68 -13.52 -0.66 6.67
N GLY A 69 -12.64 0.33 6.58
CA GLY A 69 -12.48 1.42 7.54
C GLY A 69 -11.42 1.17 8.61
N SER A 70 -10.92 -0.06 8.78
CA SER A 70 -9.84 -0.34 9.74
C SER A 70 -8.59 0.45 9.43
N GLN A 71 -8.01 1.09 10.46
CA GLN A 71 -6.61 1.48 10.43
C GLN A 71 -5.76 0.22 10.55
N VAL A 72 -4.74 0.09 9.72
CA VAL A 72 -3.89 -1.11 9.66
C VAL A 72 -2.42 -0.75 9.63
N THR A 73 -1.61 -1.62 10.23
CA THR A 73 -0.17 -1.68 10.01
C THR A 73 0.10 -2.66 8.86
N LEU A 74 1.05 -2.32 7.99
CA LEU A 74 1.50 -3.15 6.88
C LEU A 74 2.88 -3.71 7.20
N ARG A 75 3.02 -5.03 7.11
CA ARG A 75 4.30 -5.73 7.23
C ARG A 75 4.57 -6.60 6.01
N ASP A 76 5.85 -6.81 5.74
CA ASP A 76 6.30 -7.79 4.74
C ASP A 76 6.34 -9.19 5.38
N ASP A 77 5.81 -10.17 4.65
CA ASP A 77 5.81 -11.60 4.98
C ASP A 77 6.26 -12.37 3.74
N ASP A 78 7.56 -12.59 3.63
CA ASP A 78 8.22 -13.28 2.50
C ASP A 78 7.85 -12.66 1.14
N GLY A 79 7.90 -11.32 1.06
CA GLY A 79 7.57 -10.56 -0.15
C GLY A 79 6.07 -10.35 -0.40
N ALA A 80 5.20 -10.83 0.49
CA ALA A 80 3.77 -10.50 0.50
C ALA A 80 3.46 -9.48 1.59
N LEU A 81 2.66 -8.45 1.26
CA LEU A 81 2.17 -7.52 2.27
C LEU A 81 1.04 -8.15 3.08
N VAL A 82 1.09 -7.99 4.40
CA VAL A 82 0.03 -8.35 5.35
C VAL A 82 -0.45 -7.09 6.05
N ALA A 83 -1.77 -6.91 6.10
CA ALA A 83 -2.47 -5.86 6.82
C ALA A 83 -3.07 -6.44 8.10
N GLU A 84 -2.65 -5.89 9.23
CA GLU A 84 -3.08 -6.28 10.58
C GLU A 84 -3.52 -5.04 11.36
N LEU A 85 -4.32 -5.24 12.41
CA LEU A 85 -4.68 -4.14 13.30
C LEU A 85 -3.42 -3.64 14.06
N PRO A 86 -3.36 -2.35 14.46
CA PRO A 86 -2.16 -1.76 15.05
C PRO A 86 -1.74 -2.35 16.39
#